data_AF-A0A512IK78-F1
#
_entry.id   AF-A0A512IK78-F1
#
_cell.length_a   1.000
_cell.length_b   1.000
_cell.length_c   1.000
_cell.angle_alpha   90.00
_cell.angle_beta   90.00
_cell.angle_gamma   90.00
#
_symmetry.space_group_name_H-M   'P 1'
#
loop_
_entity.id
_entity.type
_entity.pdbx_description
1 polymer ?
#
loop_
_entity_poly.entity_id
_entity_poly.type
_entity_poly.pdbx_seq_one_letter_code
_entity_poly.pdbx_strand_id
1 'polypeptide(L)'
;MSITIENAEAEALLSESSAMRHSSQPDRLLDLPRRVRERLAREIAGGLESARLLREGLNRRTLIDPRPIDEILAYDENGLPA
;
A
#
# COMPACT_ATOMS: atom_id res chain seq x y z
N MET A 1 -29.87 0.67 -31.65
CA MET A 1 -28.94 -0.35 -31.11
C MET A 1 -28.40 0.18 -29.79
N SER A 2 -28.70 -0.48 -28.67
CA SER A 2 -28.07 -0.20 -27.37
C SER A 2 -26.94 -1.19 -27.16
N ILE A 3 -25.73 -0.71 -26.92
CA ILE A 3 -24.58 -1.55 -26.54
C ILE A 3 -24.51 -1.49 -25.01
N THR A 4 -24.75 -2.63 -24.36
CA THR A 4 -24.56 -2.76 -22.91
C THR A 4 -23.09 -3.07 -22.67
N ILE A 5 -22.35 -2.12 -22.08
CA ILE A 5 -20.95 -2.34 -21.69
C ILE A 5 -20.97 -2.73 -20.21
N GLU A 6 -20.73 -4.00 -19.93
CA GLU A 6 -20.56 -4.51 -18.57
C GLU A 6 -19.19 -4.04 -18.05
N ASN A 7 -19.18 -2.89 -17.36
CA ASN A 7 -18.00 -2.37 -16.68
C ASN A 7 -18.28 -2.40 -15.17
N ALA A 8 -17.80 -3.46 -14.53
CA ALA A 8 -17.97 -3.68 -13.10
C ALA A 8 -17.43 -2.54 -12.24
N GLU A 9 -16.40 -1.83 -12.69
CA GLU A 9 -15.82 -0.69 -12.00
C GLU A 9 -16.73 0.54 -12.11
N ALA A 10 -17.35 0.77 -13.27
CA ALA A 10 -18.34 1.82 -13.46
C ALA A 10 -19.63 1.56 -12.65
N GLU A 11 -20.08 0.31 -12.57
CA GLU A 11 -21.24 -0.07 -11.74
C GLU A 11 -20.95 0.11 -10.24
N ALA A 12 -19.74 -0.25 -9.79
CA ALA A 12 -19.31 -0.01 -8.41
C ALA A 12 -19.35 1.48 -8.06
N LEU A 13 -18.78 2.35 -8.92
CA LEU A 13 -18.79 3.80 -8.73
C LEU A 13 -20.21 4.40 -8.73
N LEU A 14 -21.09 3.92 -9.62
CA LEU A 14 -22.49 4.36 -9.68
C LEU A 14 -23.29 3.92 -8.44
N SER A 15 -23.07 2.70 -7.96
CA SER A 15 -23.70 2.17 -6.75
C SER A 15 -23.26 2.97 -5.50
N GLU A 16 -21.97 3.29 -5.41
CA GLU A 16 -21.42 4.10 -4.32
C GLU A 16 -22.02 5.52 -4.34
N SER A 17 -22.14 6.13 -5.52
CA SER A 17 -22.75 7.45 -5.68
C SER A 17 -24.24 7.49 -5.33
N SER A 18 -24.97 6.40 -5.58
CA SER A 18 -26.40 6.28 -5.29
C SER A 18 -26.64 6.03 -3.80
N ALA A 19 -25.82 5.17 -3.18
CA ALA A 19 -25.83 4.98 -1.73
C ALA A 19 -25.49 6.29 -0.99
N MET A 20 -24.56 7.08 -1.53
CA MET A 20 -24.22 8.41 -1.01
C MET A 20 -25.35 9.43 -1.13
N ARG A 21 -26.41 9.21 -1.92
CA ARG A 21 -27.55 10.14 -2.05
C ARG A 21 -28.71 9.85 -1.09
N HIS A 22 -28.72 8.72 -0.39
CA HIS A 22 -29.87 8.29 0.43
C HIS A 22 -29.70 8.40 1.96
N SER A 23 -28.52 8.75 2.50
CA SER A 23 -28.31 8.92 3.95
C SER A 23 -28.47 10.37 4.44
N SER A 24 -28.73 10.61 5.72
CA SER A 24 -28.84 11.98 6.25
C SER A 24 -27.46 12.69 6.21
N GLN A 25 -27.43 14.00 5.95
CA GLN A 25 -26.18 14.78 5.79
C GLN A 25 -25.13 14.59 6.92
N PRO A 26 -25.52 14.48 8.21
CA PRO A 26 -24.57 14.24 9.31
C PRO A 26 -23.89 12.87 9.27
N ASP A 27 -24.64 11.82 8.92
CA ASP A 27 -24.11 10.45 8.86
C ASP A 27 -23.08 10.31 7.72
N ARG A 28 -23.27 11.04 6.60
CA ARG A 28 -22.32 11.08 5.48
C ARG A 28 -20.95 11.65 5.84
N LEU A 29 -20.92 12.66 6.72
CA LEU A 29 -19.67 13.30 7.12
C LEU A 29 -18.79 12.39 7.98
N LEU A 30 -19.39 11.44 8.71
CA LEU A 30 -18.67 10.50 9.57
C LEU A 30 -18.33 9.19 8.85
N ASP A 31 -19.11 8.79 7.85
CA ASP A 31 -18.86 7.56 7.10
C ASP A 31 -17.64 7.66 6.17
N LEU A 32 -17.40 8.81 5.56
CA LEU A 32 -16.24 8.99 4.68
C LEU A 32 -14.90 8.82 5.42
N PRO A 33 -14.66 9.49 6.58
CA PRO A 33 -13.45 9.25 7.38
C PRO A 33 -13.31 7.80 7.87
N ARG A 34 -14.42 7.13 8.22
CA ARG A 34 -14.41 5.72 8.65
C ARG A 34 -13.93 4.81 7.53
N ARG A 35 -14.50 4.93 6.32
CA ARG A 35 -14.10 4.15 5.15
C ARG A 35 -12.64 4.39 4.78
N VAL A 36 -12.19 5.64 4.82
CA VAL A 36 -10.79 6.00 4.56
C VAL A 36 -9.86 5.36 5.60
N ARG A 37 -10.21 5.43 6.88
CA ARG A 37 -9.44 4.81 7.96
C ARG A 37 -9.36 3.29 7.80
N GLU A 38 -10.46 2.64 7.47
CA GLU A 38 -10.47 1.19 7.23
C GLU A 38 -9.65 0.81 5.99
N ARG A 39 -9.74 1.59 4.91
CA ARG A 39 -8.91 1.38 3.71
C ARG A 39 -7.43 1.51 4.05
N LEU A 40 -7.02 2.58 4.73
CA LEU A 40 -5.65 2.80 5.15
C LEU A 40 -5.17 1.68 6.09
N ALA A 41 -6.00 1.22 7.03
CA ALA A 41 -5.65 0.11 7.90
C ALA A 41 -5.36 -1.18 7.11
N ARG A 42 -6.16 -1.47 6.07
CA ARG A 42 -5.91 -2.62 5.18
C ARG A 42 -4.64 -2.45 4.36
N GLU A 43 -4.39 -1.26 3.80
CA GLU A 43 -3.17 -0.96 3.03
C GLU A 43 -1.91 -1.09 3.89
N ILE A 44 -1.94 -0.54 5.12
CA ILE A 44 -0.83 -0.66 6.08
C ILE A 44 -0.59 -2.11 6.45
N ALA A 45 -1.64 -2.87 6.76
CA ALA A 45 -1.51 -4.29 7.08
C ALA A 45 -0.88 -5.07 5.91
N GLY A 46 -1.31 -4.81 4.67
CA GLY A 46 -0.73 -5.41 3.47
C GLY A 46 0.75 -5.04 3.27
N GLY A 47 1.11 -3.78 3.53
CA GLY A 47 2.49 -3.31 3.48
C GLY A 47 3.39 -3.97 4.53
N LEU A 48 2.90 -4.10 5.77
CA LEU A 48 3.63 -4.76 6.86
C LEU A 48 3.85 -6.25 6.56
N GLU A 49 2.84 -6.94 6.03
CA GLU A 49 2.97 -8.34 5.64
C GLU A 49 3.97 -8.52 4.50
N SER A 50 3.93 -7.66 3.48
CA SER A 50 4.90 -7.67 2.39
C SER A 50 6.33 -7.45 2.90
N ALA A 51 6.52 -6.49 3.83
CA ALA A 51 7.82 -6.24 4.44
C ALA A 51 8.31 -7.44 5.27
N ARG A 52 7.41 -8.12 6.00
CA ARG A 52 7.72 -9.34 6.74
C ARG A 52 8.22 -10.43 5.79
N LEU A 53 7.49 -10.70 4.72
CA LEU A 53 7.84 -11.73 3.72
C LEU A 53 9.17 -11.41 3.04
N LEU A 54 9.43 -10.15 2.69
CA LEU A 54 10.72 -9.73 2.13
C LEU A 54 11.87 -9.95 3.12
N ARG A 55 11.69 -9.59 4.39
CA ARG A 55 12.71 -9.79 5.43
C ARG A 55 13.01 -11.28 5.66
N GLU A 56 11.98 -12.11 5.72
CA GLU A 56 12.14 -13.56 5.83
C GLU A 56 12.84 -14.15 4.61
N GLY A 57 12.48 -13.70 3.41
CA GLY A 57 13.15 -14.10 2.18
C GLY A 57 14.62 -13.70 2.16
N LEU A 58 14.95 -12.49 2.60
CA LEU A 58 16.34 -11.99 2.68
C LEU A 58 17.15 -12.82 3.69
N ASN A 59 16.61 -13.08 4.87
CA ASN A 59 17.30 -13.82 5.94
C ASN A 59 17.58 -15.29 5.60
N ARG A 60 16.83 -15.87 4.65
CA ARG A 60 17.08 -17.23 4.14
C ARG A 60 18.18 -17.28 3.08
N ARG A 61 18.59 -16.14 2.52
CA ARG A 61 19.65 -16.10 1.51
C ARG A 61 21.00 -16.29 2.18
N THR A 62 21.90 -16.98 1.48
CA THR A 62 23.29 -17.10 1.88
C THR A 62 23.95 -15.72 1.88
N LEU A 63 24.70 -15.43 2.95
CA LEU A 63 25.55 -14.25 3.02
C LEU A 63 26.70 -14.40 2.02
N ILE A 64 26.71 -13.55 0.98
CA ILE A 64 27.72 -13.60 -0.09
C ILE A 64 28.99 -12.85 0.32
N ASP A 65 28.84 -11.72 1.00
CA ASP A 65 29.95 -10.92 1.52
C ASP A 65 29.82 -10.82 3.04
N PRO A 66 30.74 -11.41 3.81
CA PRO A 66 30.68 -11.39 5.27
C PRO A 66 31.25 -10.10 5.89
N ARG A 67 31.83 -9.19 5.09
CA ARG A 67 32.43 -7.97 5.61
C ARG A 67 31.38 -7.09 6.29
N PRO A 68 31.71 -6.43 7.41
CA PRO A 68 30.83 -5.43 8.01
C PRO A 68 30.62 -4.25 7.06
N ILE A 69 29.51 -3.54 7.24
CA ILE A 69 29.11 -2.45 6.33
C ILE A 69 30.18 -1.36 6.22
N ASP A 70 30.90 -1.06 7.30
CA ASP A 70 31.94 -0.03 7.33
C ASP A 70 33.17 -0.41 6.46
N GLU A 71 33.46 -1.71 6.31
CA GLU A 71 34.52 -2.19 5.41
C GLU A 71 34.04 -2.27 3.94
N ILE A 72 32.73 -2.38 3.73
CA ILE A 72 32.12 -2.34 2.39
C ILE A 72 32.05 -0.90 1.90
N LEU A 73 31.66 0.01 2.79
CA LEU A 73 31.56 1.45 2.58
C LEU A 73 32.85 2.17 2.97
N ALA A 74 34.03 1.57 2.75
CA ALA A 74 35.34 2.15 3.02
C ALA A 74 35.68 3.37 2.12
N TYR A 75 34.65 4.11 1.73
CA TYR A 75 34.70 5.35 1.00
C TYR A 75 34.29 6.48 1.96
N ASP A 76 34.99 7.61 1.88
CA ASP A 76 34.62 8.82 2.61
C ASP A 76 33.27 9.40 2.11
N GLU A 77 32.84 10.51 2.72
CA GLU A 77 31.65 11.25 2.31
C GLU A 77 31.66 11.73 0.84
N ASN A 78 32.82 11.67 0.17
CA ASN A 78 33.03 12.06 -1.23
C ASN A 78 33.15 10.84 -2.17
N GLY A 79 33.05 9.61 -1.67
CA GLY A 79 33.17 8.40 -2.47
C GLY A 79 34.62 8.01 -2.80
N LEU A 80 35.61 8.52 -2.06
CA LEU A 80 37.03 8.17 -2.22
C LEU A 80 37.44 7.10 -1.21
N PRO A 81 38.29 6.12 -1.59
CA PRO A 81 38.79 5.14 -0.64
C PRO A 81 39.47 5.85 0.53
N ALA A 82 39.07 5.54 1.76
CA ALA A 82 39.69 6.06 2.98
C ALA A 82 41.09 5.47 3.21
#